data_AF-G4YKH9-F1
#
_entry.id   AF-G4YKH9-F1
#
_cell.length_a   1.000
_cell.length_b   1.000
_cell.length_c   1.000
_cell.angle_alpha   90.00
_cell.angle_beta   90.00
_cell.angle_gamma   90.00
#
_symmetry.space_group_name_H-M   'P 1'
#
loop_
_entity.id
_entity.type
_entity.pdbx_description
1 polymer ?
#
loop_
_entity_poly.entity_id
_entity_poly.type
_entity_poly.pdbx_seq_one_letter_code
_entity_poly.pdbx_strand_id
1 'polypeptide(L)'
;MRIRVCNAINNLLLSVSWEVLGEEVVPQIFRNLSALYGNLNREVEAASAAPTDFSLESSAANDIEVAVTAAMLSALRRSTAENRQLAVSAEDAQLILNCAAQGRSPESRLNAIGMIGCVGKRCSSAAEKEAVGRALVSRLDDSSLEVVAETLNAIFDVYDDEEFDNTFCALNFLSALERTSSALKAKLKAEQKQLDRALVAHVKETRLNLLRFIKYKKKHL
;
A
#
# COMPACT_ATOMS: atom_id res chain seq x y z
N MET A 1 -15.47 -19.52 -0.67
CA MET A 1 -16.09 -18.93 0.55
C MET A 1 -15.24 -17.80 1.13
N ARG A 2 -13.92 -17.99 1.35
CA ARG A 2 -13.00 -16.98 1.92
C ARG A 2 -13.07 -15.58 1.27
N ILE A 3 -13.03 -15.50 -0.08
CA ILE A 3 -13.15 -14.23 -0.82
C ILE A 3 -14.44 -13.47 -0.46
N ARG A 4 -15.59 -14.16 -0.47
CA ARG A 4 -16.90 -13.53 -0.16
C ARG A 4 -16.94 -13.00 1.26
N VAL A 5 -16.34 -13.71 2.22
CA VAL A 5 -16.25 -13.26 3.61
C VAL A 5 -15.38 -12.01 3.71
N CYS A 6 -14.21 -11.98 3.08
CA CYS A 6 -13.35 -10.79 3.07
C CYS A 6 -14.06 -9.59 2.45
N ASN A 7 -14.78 -9.78 1.33
CA ASN A 7 -15.55 -8.71 0.69
C ASN A 7 -16.70 -8.22 1.58
N ALA A 8 -17.41 -9.12 2.28
CA ALA A 8 -18.45 -8.73 3.22
C ALA A 8 -17.89 -7.91 4.39
N ILE A 9 -16.75 -8.35 4.96
CA ILE A 9 -16.05 -7.61 6.02
C ILE A 9 -15.56 -6.25 5.51
N ASN A 10 -14.98 -6.19 4.31
CA ASN A 10 -14.54 -4.95 3.68
C ASN A 10 -15.70 -3.95 3.55
N ASN A 11 -16.86 -4.40 3.05
CA ASN A 11 -18.04 -3.55 2.91
C ASN A 11 -18.55 -3.05 4.27
N LEU A 12 -18.52 -3.89 5.31
CA LEU A 12 -18.88 -3.48 6.67
C LEU A 12 -17.92 -2.41 7.21
N LEU A 13 -16.60 -2.61 7.08
CA LEU A 13 -15.59 -1.64 7.50
C LEU A 13 -15.71 -0.29 6.77
N LEU A 14 -16.14 -0.30 5.51
CA LEU A 14 -16.38 0.91 4.72
C LEU A 14 -17.69 1.62 5.06
N SER A 15 -18.70 0.89 5.54
CA SER A 15 -20.07 1.42 5.69
C SER A 15 -20.47 1.72 7.13
N VAL A 16 -19.84 1.05 8.11
CA VAL A 16 -20.22 1.12 9.52
C VAL A 16 -19.15 1.87 10.31
N SER A 17 -19.54 2.78 11.20
CA SER A 17 -18.62 3.55 12.04
C SER A 17 -17.94 2.67 13.09
N TRP A 18 -16.77 3.10 13.57
CA TRP A 18 -16.04 2.41 14.64
C TRP A 18 -16.88 2.27 15.91
N GLU A 19 -17.64 3.31 16.26
CA GLU A 19 -18.53 3.32 17.42
C GLU A 19 -19.57 2.20 17.37
N VAL A 20 -20.18 1.96 16.20
CA VAL A 20 -21.19 0.91 16.02
C VAL A 20 -20.56 -0.47 15.98
N LEU A 21 -19.37 -0.61 15.40
CA LEU A 21 -18.65 -1.89 15.36
C LEU A 21 -18.16 -2.30 16.76
N GLY A 22 -17.82 -1.33 17.61
CA GLY A 22 -17.29 -1.54 18.95
C GLY A 22 -15.76 -1.56 18.98
N GLU A 23 -15.21 -1.09 20.10
CA GLU A 23 -13.77 -0.79 20.27
C GLU A 23 -12.84 -1.99 20.02
N GLU A 24 -13.28 -3.19 20.41
CA GLU A 24 -12.50 -4.42 20.27
C GLU A 24 -12.66 -5.10 18.91
N VAL A 25 -13.72 -4.77 18.18
CA VAL A 25 -14.12 -5.54 16.98
C VAL A 25 -13.21 -5.21 15.80
N VAL A 26 -12.94 -3.93 15.53
CA VAL A 26 -12.06 -3.55 14.41
C VAL A 26 -10.63 -4.07 14.62
N PRO A 27 -10.01 -3.94 15.81
CA PRO A 27 -8.72 -4.57 16.09
C PRO A 27 -8.73 -6.10 15.93
N GLN A 28 -9.77 -6.78 16.41
CA GLN A 28 -9.86 -8.22 16.26
C GLN A 28 -10.04 -8.65 14.79
N ILE A 29 -10.84 -7.91 14.02
CA ILE A 29 -11.01 -8.14 12.58
C ILE A 29 -9.66 -7.98 11.87
N PHE A 30 -8.94 -6.90 12.13
CA PHE A 30 -7.63 -6.65 11.52
C PHE A 30 -6.65 -7.79 11.81
N ARG A 31 -6.49 -8.18 13.09
CA ARG A 31 -5.62 -9.31 13.46
C ARG A 31 -6.00 -10.61 12.74
N ASN A 32 -7.30 -10.90 12.64
CA ASN A 32 -7.79 -12.10 11.97
C ASN A 32 -7.51 -12.06 10.45
N LEU A 33 -7.64 -10.90 9.82
CA LEU A 33 -7.31 -10.70 8.41
C LEU A 33 -5.80 -10.83 8.15
N SER A 34 -4.96 -10.25 9.01
CA SER A 34 -3.49 -10.43 8.95
C SER A 34 -3.10 -11.89 9.07
N ALA A 35 -3.68 -12.61 10.04
CA ALA A 35 -3.44 -14.04 10.21
C ALA A 35 -3.88 -14.86 8.99
N LEU A 36 -5.04 -14.52 8.40
CA LEU A 36 -5.51 -15.13 7.15
C LEU A 36 -4.53 -14.88 6.00
N TYR A 37 -4.03 -13.66 5.86
CA TYR A 37 -3.07 -13.32 4.81
C TYR A 37 -1.72 -14.04 4.99
N GLY A 38 -1.22 -14.10 6.23
CA GLY A 38 -0.01 -14.86 6.55
C GLY A 38 -0.15 -16.37 6.30
N ASN A 39 -1.34 -16.94 6.58
CA ASN A 39 -1.64 -18.34 6.23
C ASN A 39 -1.65 -18.54 4.71
N LEU A 40 -2.28 -17.63 3.96
CA LEU A 40 -2.33 -17.69 2.50
C LEU A 40 -0.92 -17.70 1.90
N ASN A 41 -0.02 -16.82 2.37
CA ASN A 41 1.35 -16.79 1.86
C ASN A 41 2.10 -18.09 2.13
N ARG A 42 1.94 -18.69 3.32
CA ARG A 42 2.49 -20.02 3.62
C ARG A 42 1.91 -21.13 2.74
N GLU A 43 0.61 -21.12 2.49
CA GLU A 43 -0.06 -22.08 1.58
C GLU A 43 0.53 -21.99 0.16
N VAL A 44 0.73 -20.77 -0.36
CA VAL A 44 1.28 -20.53 -1.70
C VAL A 44 2.77 -20.89 -1.79
N GLU A 45 3.57 -20.55 -0.78
CA GLU A 45 4.99 -20.94 -0.72
C GLU A 45 5.16 -22.46 -0.72
N ALA A 46 4.36 -23.17 0.07
CA ALA A 46 4.37 -24.63 0.11
C ALA A 46 3.96 -25.25 -1.24
N ALA A 47 2.95 -24.68 -1.92
CA ALA A 47 2.51 -25.15 -3.23
C ALA A 47 3.57 -24.89 -4.32
N SER A 48 4.29 -23.77 -4.25
CA SER A 48 5.32 -23.39 -5.23
C SER A 48 6.57 -24.26 -5.17
N ALA A 49 6.81 -24.95 -4.04
CA ALA A 49 7.91 -25.90 -3.89
C ALA A 49 7.63 -27.28 -4.55
N ALA A 50 6.40 -27.52 -5.00
CA ALA A 50 6.02 -28.74 -5.72
C ALA A 50 6.03 -28.49 -7.24
N PRO A 51 6.62 -29.37 -8.06
CA PRO A 51 6.67 -29.18 -9.51
C PRO A 51 5.27 -29.37 -10.10
N THR A 52 4.64 -28.29 -10.58
CA THR A 52 3.40 -28.39 -11.36
C THR A 52 3.37 -27.44 -12.55
N ASP A 53 2.88 -28.00 -13.66
CA ASP A 53 2.50 -27.38 -14.92
C ASP A 53 1.22 -26.53 -14.68
N PHE A 54 1.08 -25.39 -15.35
CA PHE A 54 0.01 -24.36 -15.23
C PHE A 54 -1.22 -24.71 -14.34
N SER A 55 -1.40 -24.00 -13.21
CA SER A 55 -2.48 -24.23 -12.24
C SER A 55 -3.49 -23.07 -12.11
N LEU A 56 -4.79 -23.40 -12.14
CA LEU A 56 -5.93 -22.50 -11.86
C LEU A 56 -5.88 -21.87 -10.45
N GLU A 57 -5.10 -22.45 -9.55
CA GLU A 57 -4.97 -22.02 -8.15
C GLU A 57 -4.27 -20.66 -8.02
N SER A 58 -3.43 -20.29 -8.99
CA SER A 58 -2.75 -18.98 -9.02
C SER A 58 -3.75 -17.82 -9.11
N SER A 59 -4.81 -17.95 -9.92
CA SER A 59 -5.84 -16.91 -10.03
C SER A 59 -6.66 -16.77 -8.75
N ALA A 60 -7.06 -17.88 -8.14
CA ALA A 60 -7.84 -17.87 -6.90
C ALA A 60 -7.04 -17.33 -5.72
N ALA A 61 -5.73 -17.61 -5.67
CA ALA A 61 -4.80 -17.07 -4.67
C ALA A 61 -4.61 -15.55 -4.80
N ASN A 62 -4.60 -15.03 -6.04
CA ASN A 62 -4.56 -13.59 -6.28
C ASN A 62 -5.87 -12.92 -5.81
N ASP A 63 -7.04 -13.48 -6.17
CA ASP A 63 -8.33 -12.91 -5.79
C ASP A 63 -8.52 -12.84 -4.27
N ILE A 64 -8.09 -13.87 -3.55
CA ILE A 64 -8.14 -13.87 -2.08
C ILE A 64 -7.12 -12.91 -1.47
N GLU A 65 -5.90 -12.78 -2.03
CA GLU A 65 -4.93 -11.77 -1.60
C GLU A 65 -5.50 -10.36 -1.76
N VAL A 66 -6.12 -10.06 -2.91
CA VAL A 66 -6.77 -8.76 -3.14
C VAL A 66 -7.88 -8.51 -2.13
N ALA A 67 -8.77 -9.49 -1.93
CA ALA A 67 -9.90 -9.34 -1.02
C ALA A 67 -9.47 -9.15 0.45
N VAL A 68 -8.46 -9.90 0.92
CA VAL A 68 -7.96 -9.77 2.30
C VAL A 68 -7.21 -8.46 2.51
N THR A 69 -6.34 -8.07 1.57
CA THR A 69 -5.57 -6.81 1.68
C THR A 69 -6.48 -5.58 1.58
N ALA A 70 -7.54 -5.63 0.78
CA ALA A 70 -8.54 -4.57 0.71
C ALA A 70 -9.28 -4.40 2.06
N ALA A 71 -9.68 -5.51 2.68
CA ALA A 71 -10.33 -5.48 3.99
C ALA A 71 -9.38 -4.96 5.09
N MET A 72 -8.10 -5.37 5.08
CA MET A 72 -7.08 -4.85 5.99
C MET A 72 -6.89 -3.33 5.83
N LEU A 73 -6.80 -2.86 4.59
CA LEU A 73 -6.71 -1.43 4.29
C LEU A 73 -7.93 -0.66 4.79
N SER A 74 -9.14 -1.18 4.58
CA SER A 74 -10.36 -0.55 5.06
C SER A 74 -10.39 -0.41 6.59
N ALA A 75 -9.87 -1.39 7.33
CA ALA A 75 -9.75 -1.28 8.79
C ALA A 75 -8.78 -0.16 9.20
N LEU A 76 -7.64 -0.02 8.51
CA LEU A 76 -6.66 1.04 8.79
C LEU A 76 -7.17 2.43 8.37
N ARG A 77 -7.81 2.55 7.21
CA ARG A 77 -8.43 3.81 6.77
C ARG A 77 -9.54 4.26 7.73
N ARG A 78 -10.37 3.31 8.19
CA ARG A 78 -11.40 3.54 9.21
C ARG A 78 -10.78 4.06 10.51
N SER A 79 -9.70 3.43 10.98
CA SER A 79 -8.94 3.88 12.14
C SER A 79 -8.48 5.33 11.98
N THR A 80 -7.84 5.65 10.85
CA THR A 80 -7.32 6.99 10.58
C THR A 80 -8.44 8.03 10.48
N ALA A 81 -9.54 7.72 9.79
CA ALA A 81 -10.67 8.62 9.61
C ALA A 81 -11.37 9.01 10.93
N GLU A 82 -11.39 8.08 11.90
CA GLU A 82 -12.01 8.30 13.21
C GLU A 82 -10.97 8.68 14.29
N ASN A 83 -9.76 9.07 13.87
CA ASN A 83 -8.63 9.44 14.73
C ASN A 83 -8.32 8.40 15.83
N ARG A 84 -8.52 7.13 15.49
CA ARG A 84 -8.13 5.98 16.32
C ARG A 84 -6.77 5.48 15.86
N GLN A 85 -6.01 4.92 16.79
CA GLN A 85 -4.73 4.29 16.49
C GLN A 85 -4.85 2.78 16.61
N LEU A 86 -5.35 2.14 15.54
CA LEU A 86 -5.32 0.69 15.39
C LEU A 86 -3.87 0.21 15.46
N ALA A 87 -3.57 -0.63 16.44
CA ALA A 87 -2.24 -1.21 16.62
C ALA A 87 -1.92 -2.18 15.47
N VAL A 88 -0.70 -2.07 14.94
CA VAL A 88 -0.14 -2.98 13.94
C VAL A 88 1.08 -3.63 14.58
N SER A 89 1.09 -4.96 14.70
CA SER A 89 2.26 -5.66 15.25
C SER A 89 3.43 -5.64 14.27
N ALA A 90 4.63 -5.97 14.75
CA ALA A 90 5.81 -6.05 13.88
C ALA A 90 5.64 -7.10 12.77
N GLU A 91 5.00 -8.23 13.09
CA GLU A 91 4.70 -9.30 12.13
C GLU A 91 3.72 -8.82 11.05
N ASP A 92 2.64 -8.13 11.45
CA ASP A 92 1.66 -7.58 10.53
C ASP A 92 2.27 -6.48 9.65
N ALA A 93 3.13 -5.63 10.22
CA ALA A 93 3.88 -4.63 9.47
C ALA A 93 4.79 -5.29 8.42
N GLN A 94 5.48 -6.37 8.77
CA GLN A 94 6.32 -7.11 7.82
C GLN A 94 5.49 -7.74 6.70
N LEU A 95 4.29 -8.28 6.99
CA LEU A 95 3.37 -8.78 5.98
C LEU A 95 2.95 -7.68 5.00
N ILE A 96 2.63 -6.48 5.49
CA ILE A 96 2.27 -5.33 4.67
C ILE A 96 3.44 -4.90 3.78
N LEU A 97 4.65 -4.77 4.35
CA LEU A 97 5.85 -4.39 3.60
C LEU A 97 6.17 -5.41 2.50
N ASN A 98 6.08 -6.70 2.82
CA ASN A 98 6.28 -7.77 1.84
C ASN A 98 5.21 -7.72 0.73
N CYS A 99 3.95 -7.46 1.07
CA CYS A 99 2.89 -7.30 0.08
C CYS A 99 3.13 -6.10 -0.84
N ALA A 100 3.58 -4.96 -0.32
CA ALA A 100 3.94 -3.82 -1.16
C ALA A 100 5.11 -4.16 -2.11
N ALA A 101 6.11 -4.90 -1.62
CA ALA A 101 7.31 -5.26 -2.39
C ALA A 101 7.11 -6.44 -3.35
N GLN A 102 6.19 -7.35 -3.10
CA GLN A 102 6.09 -8.65 -3.81
C GLN A 102 4.65 -9.10 -4.10
N GLY A 103 3.65 -8.26 -3.82
CA GLY A 103 2.25 -8.58 -4.06
C GLY A 103 1.99 -9.01 -5.50
N ARG A 104 1.22 -10.09 -5.65
CA ARG A 104 1.06 -10.82 -6.92
C ARG A 104 0.26 -10.03 -7.95
N SER A 105 -0.62 -9.16 -7.47
CA SER A 105 -1.50 -8.31 -8.28
C SER A 105 -1.19 -6.82 -8.05
N PRO A 106 -1.38 -5.96 -9.05
CA PRO A 106 -1.33 -4.51 -8.83
C PRO A 106 -2.25 -4.03 -7.70
N GLU A 107 -3.44 -4.61 -7.58
CA GLU A 107 -4.45 -4.27 -6.59
C GLU A 107 -4.00 -4.59 -5.17
N SER A 108 -3.35 -5.74 -4.95
CA SER A 108 -2.81 -6.09 -3.63
C SER A 108 -1.63 -5.20 -3.24
N ARG A 109 -0.76 -4.85 -4.19
CA ARG A 109 0.32 -3.87 -3.95
C ARG A 109 -0.25 -2.49 -3.63
N LEU A 110 -1.25 -2.04 -4.38
CA LEU A 110 -1.98 -0.80 -4.14
C LEU A 110 -2.54 -0.77 -2.72
N ASN A 111 -3.22 -1.85 -2.30
CA ASN A 111 -3.78 -1.97 -0.97
C ASN A 111 -2.69 -1.87 0.11
N ALA A 112 -1.56 -2.58 -0.08
CA ALA A 112 -0.44 -2.55 0.85
C ALA A 112 0.22 -1.18 0.96
N ILE A 113 0.41 -0.49 -0.15
CA ILE A 113 0.93 0.89 -0.15
C ILE A 113 -0.05 1.82 0.57
N GLY A 114 -1.35 1.69 0.33
CA GLY A 114 -2.38 2.44 1.06
C GLY A 114 -2.32 2.18 2.58
N MET A 115 -2.01 0.96 3.00
CA MET A 115 -1.82 0.62 4.41
C MET A 115 -0.58 1.32 4.98
N ILE A 116 0.53 1.32 4.23
CA ILE A 116 1.74 2.08 4.58
C ILE A 116 1.42 3.57 4.69
N GLY A 117 0.64 4.15 3.78
CA GLY A 117 0.20 5.55 3.87
C GLY A 117 -0.58 5.86 5.16
N CYS A 118 -1.40 4.92 5.63
CA CYS A 118 -2.19 5.10 6.86
C CYS A 118 -1.35 5.07 8.14
N VAL A 119 -0.27 4.28 8.16
CA VAL A 119 0.49 4.00 9.41
C VAL A 119 1.95 4.39 9.37
N GLY A 120 2.51 4.77 8.23
CA GLY A 120 3.95 4.99 8.05
C GLY A 120 4.50 6.14 8.90
N LYS A 121 3.69 7.16 9.20
CA LYS A 121 4.06 8.23 10.17
C LYS A 121 4.24 7.74 11.60
N ARG A 122 3.72 6.55 11.93
CA ARG A 122 3.79 5.98 13.28
C ARG A 122 5.14 5.27 13.54
N CYS A 123 6.01 5.18 12.54
CA CYS A 123 7.35 4.61 12.69
C CYS A 123 8.17 5.42 13.71
N SER A 124 8.66 4.74 14.74
CA SER A 124 9.36 5.35 15.87
C SER A 124 10.87 5.11 15.81
N SER A 125 11.31 4.03 15.17
CA SER A 125 12.73 3.69 15.04
C SER A 125 13.29 4.00 13.65
N ALA A 126 14.60 4.27 13.57
CA ALA A 126 15.28 4.46 12.29
C ALA A 126 15.12 3.24 11.36
N ALA A 127 15.13 2.03 11.92
CA ALA A 127 14.95 0.79 11.17
C ALA A 127 13.55 0.68 10.55
N GLU A 128 12.49 1.06 11.29
CA GLU A 128 11.12 1.10 10.77
C GLU A 128 10.97 2.12 9.65
N LYS A 129 11.48 3.35 9.86
CA LYS A 129 11.45 4.41 8.84
C LYS A 129 12.17 3.99 7.57
N GLU A 130 13.33 3.35 7.71
CA GLU A 130 14.11 2.86 6.58
C GLU A 130 13.40 1.70 5.85
N ALA A 131 12.80 0.76 6.56
CA ALA A 131 12.05 -0.34 5.97
C ALA A 131 10.84 0.15 5.14
N VAL A 132 10.05 1.08 5.70
CA VAL A 132 8.96 1.76 4.98
C VAL A 132 9.50 2.50 3.76
N GLY A 133 10.59 3.23 3.92
CA GLY A 133 11.17 4.01 2.83
C GLY A 133 11.66 3.14 1.67
N ARG A 134 12.35 2.03 1.96
CA ARG A 134 12.78 1.08 0.92
C ARG A 134 11.61 0.45 0.20
N ALA A 135 10.54 0.07 0.92
CA ALA A 135 9.34 -0.50 0.32
C ALA A 135 8.71 0.49 -0.67
N LEU A 136 8.55 1.75 -0.28
CA LEU A 136 7.98 2.80 -1.14
C LEU A 136 8.89 3.12 -2.35
N VAL A 137 10.20 3.30 -2.15
CA VAL A 137 11.13 3.58 -3.26
C VAL A 137 11.12 2.47 -4.30
N SER A 138 11.02 1.20 -3.87
CA SER A 138 10.99 0.05 -4.76
C SER A 138 9.73 -0.04 -5.64
N ARG A 139 8.72 0.81 -5.40
CA ARG A 139 7.45 0.87 -6.14
C ARG A 139 7.30 2.10 -7.02
N LEU A 140 8.29 2.98 -7.02
CA LEU A 140 8.32 4.16 -7.89
C LEU A 140 8.49 3.83 -9.38
N ASP A 141 8.84 2.59 -9.72
CA ASP A 141 9.00 2.06 -11.08
C ASP A 141 7.99 0.93 -11.42
N ASP A 142 6.90 0.81 -10.67
CA ASP A 142 5.90 -0.24 -10.87
C ASP A 142 5.26 -0.24 -12.28
N SER A 143 4.90 -1.43 -12.74
CA SER A 143 4.25 -1.63 -14.03
C SER A 143 2.83 -1.04 -14.07
N SER A 144 2.16 -0.86 -12.93
CA SER A 144 0.88 -0.17 -12.85
C SER A 144 1.06 1.32 -12.52
N LEU A 145 0.48 2.20 -13.35
CA LEU A 145 0.44 3.65 -13.08
C LEU A 145 -0.32 3.99 -11.80
N GLU A 146 -1.32 3.19 -11.44
CA GLU A 146 -2.11 3.37 -10.23
C GLU A 146 -1.27 3.08 -8.99
N VAL A 147 -0.48 2.01 -9.02
CA VAL A 147 0.46 1.65 -7.94
C VAL A 147 1.52 2.74 -7.76
N VAL A 148 2.08 3.27 -8.85
CA VAL A 148 3.02 4.40 -8.78
C VAL A 148 2.35 5.64 -8.18
N ALA A 149 1.12 5.95 -8.58
CA ALA A 149 0.40 7.12 -8.07
C ALA A 149 0.11 7.01 -6.57
N GLU A 150 -0.37 5.86 -6.10
CA GLU A 150 -0.61 5.61 -4.68
C GLU A 150 0.70 5.62 -3.87
N THR A 151 1.79 5.09 -4.44
CA THR A 151 3.13 5.14 -3.83
C THR A 151 3.57 6.57 -3.61
N LEU A 152 3.36 7.44 -4.60
CA LEU A 152 3.69 8.85 -4.48
C LEU A 152 2.84 9.55 -3.40
N ASN A 153 1.53 9.28 -3.34
CA ASN A 153 0.68 9.81 -2.28
C ASN A 153 1.14 9.35 -0.89
N ALA A 154 1.44 8.06 -0.71
CA ALA A 154 1.97 7.54 0.54
C ALA A 154 3.32 8.17 0.92
N ILE A 155 4.18 8.49 -0.05
CA ILE A 155 5.42 9.24 0.20
C ILE A 155 5.12 10.68 0.64
N PHE A 156 4.16 11.35 0.00
CA PHE A 156 3.78 12.71 0.41
C PHE A 156 3.25 12.72 1.82
N ASP A 157 2.40 11.75 2.15
CA ASP A 157 1.85 11.60 3.48
C ASP A 157 3.00 11.32 4.46
N VAL A 158 3.76 10.25 4.32
CA VAL A 158 4.76 9.84 5.32
C VAL A 158 5.93 10.83 5.48
N TYR A 159 6.37 11.46 4.39
CA TYR A 159 7.57 12.32 4.38
C TYR A 159 7.25 13.81 4.30
N ASP A 160 6.04 14.25 4.64
CA ASP A 160 5.76 15.68 4.84
C ASP A 160 6.41 16.24 6.12
N ASP A 161 6.72 15.37 7.09
CA ASP A 161 7.32 15.68 8.39
C ASP A 161 8.86 15.67 8.34
N GLU A 162 9.48 16.66 8.99
CA GLU A 162 10.93 16.82 9.10
C GLU A 162 11.58 15.68 9.88
N GLU A 163 10.83 14.97 10.74
CA GLU A 163 11.33 13.80 11.48
C GLU A 163 11.75 12.62 10.57
N PHE A 164 11.34 12.65 9.30
CA PHE A 164 11.67 11.65 8.28
C PHE A 164 12.76 12.11 7.30
N ASP A 165 13.26 13.34 7.41
CA ASP A 165 14.20 13.93 6.46
C ASP A 165 15.54 13.18 6.39
N ASN A 166 16.04 12.72 7.54
CA ASN A 166 17.27 11.91 7.59
C ASN A 166 17.13 10.63 6.74
N THR A 167 16.01 9.92 6.89
CA THR A 167 15.71 8.71 6.10
C THR A 167 15.48 9.05 4.62
N PHE A 168 14.79 10.16 4.34
CA PHE A 168 14.55 10.65 2.98
C PHE A 168 15.86 10.89 2.21
N CYS A 169 16.81 11.58 2.87
CA CYS A 169 18.15 11.84 2.32
C CYS A 169 18.96 10.55 2.19
N ALA A 170 19.00 9.70 3.21
CA ALA A 170 19.76 8.45 3.20
C ALA A 170 19.33 7.50 2.07
N LEU A 171 18.03 7.46 1.75
CA LEU A 171 17.49 6.63 0.68
C LEU A 171 17.46 7.33 -0.69
N ASN A 172 18.02 8.54 -0.79
CA ASN A 172 18.10 9.33 -2.02
C ASN A 172 16.74 9.51 -2.71
N PHE A 173 15.69 9.76 -1.91
CA PHE A 173 14.32 9.92 -2.42
C PHE A 173 14.22 11.03 -3.45
N LEU A 174 14.91 12.16 -3.25
CA LEU A 174 14.80 13.29 -4.17
C LEU A 174 15.17 12.89 -5.61
N SER A 175 16.29 12.20 -5.79
CA SER A 175 16.73 11.71 -7.10
C SER A 175 15.76 10.66 -7.66
N ALA A 176 15.19 9.80 -6.81
CA ALA A 176 14.19 8.83 -7.23
C ALA A 176 12.91 9.52 -7.73
N LEU A 177 12.38 10.49 -6.98
CA LEU A 177 11.18 11.25 -7.31
C LEU A 177 11.33 12.06 -8.61
N GLU A 178 12.49 12.65 -8.86
CA GLU A 178 12.77 13.37 -10.12
C GLU A 178 12.75 12.45 -11.35
N ARG A 179 13.38 11.26 -11.23
CA ARG A 179 13.33 10.23 -12.28
C ARG A 179 11.90 9.76 -12.50
N THR A 180 11.16 9.47 -11.43
CA THR A 180 9.76 9.03 -11.51
C THR A 180 8.87 10.10 -12.12
N SER A 181 9.07 11.39 -11.83
CA SER A 181 8.28 12.47 -12.46
C SER A 181 8.39 12.47 -13.99
N SER A 182 9.59 12.19 -14.51
CA SER A 182 9.86 12.09 -15.93
C SER A 182 9.27 10.82 -16.54
N ALA A 183 9.50 9.67 -15.89
CA ALA A 183 8.97 8.37 -16.32
C ALA A 183 7.43 8.34 -16.32
N LEU A 184 6.81 8.86 -15.26
CA LEU A 184 5.36 8.95 -15.09
C LEU A 184 4.72 9.79 -16.20
N LYS A 185 5.33 10.92 -16.56
CA LYS A 185 4.87 11.75 -17.70
C LYS A 185 4.89 10.98 -19.01
N ALA A 186 5.99 10.27 -19.29
CA ALA A 186 6.17 9.52 -20.53
C ALA A 186 5.17 8.37 -20.63
N LYS A 187 5.06 7.58 -19.55
CA LYS A 187 4.16 6.43 -19.46
C LYS A 187 2.69 6.84 -19.57
N LEU A 188 2.26 7.87 -18.83
CA LEU A 188 0.91 8.40 -18.95
C LEU A 188 0.59 8.83 -20.38
N LYS A 189 1.52 9.50 -21.08
CA LYS A 189 1.29 9.92 -22.47
C LYS A 189 1.11 8.72 -23.41
N ALA A 190 1.83 7.63 -23.17
CA ALA A 190 1.74 6.41 -23.98
C ALA A 190 0.42 5.66 -23.74
N GLU A 191 0.00 5.55 -22.48
CA GLU A 191 -1.09 4.66 -22.06
C GLU A 191 -2.45 5.39 -21.90
N GLN A 192 -2.49 6.73 -21.82
CA GLN A 192 -3.70 7.50 -21.46
C GLN A 192 -4.97 7.20 -22.28
N LYS A 193 -4.85 6.68 -23.50
CA LYS A 193 -6.01 6.34 -24.36
C LYS A 193 -6.69 5.03 -23.94
N GLN A 194 -5.97 4.16 -23.24
CA GLN A 194 -6.41 2.83 -22.80
C GLN A 194 -6.85 2.83 -21.33
N LEU A 195 -6.49 3.87 -20.57
CA LEU A 195 -6.80 4.00 -19.16
C LEU A 195 -8.16 4.68 -18.95
N ASP A 196 -8.78 4.37 -17.82
CA ASP A 196 -9.98 5.06 -17.38
C ASP A 196 -9.71 6.57 -17.16
N ARG A 197 -10.72 7.40 -17.43
CA ARG A 197 -10.60 8.86 -17.33
C ARG A 197 -10.32 9.32 -15.90
N ALA A 198 -10.90 8.67 -14.89
CA ALA A 198 -10.66 9.02 -13.50
C ALA A 198 -9.22 8.68 -13.10
N LEU A 199 -8.70 7.52 -13.53
CA LEU A 199 -7.31 7.16 -13.31
C LEU A 199 -6.34 8.15 -13.98
N VAL A 200 -6.61 8.56 -15.22
CA VAL A 200 -5.80 9.57 -15.92
C VAL A 200 -5.81 10.91 -15.17
N ALA A 201 -6.98 11.33 -14.67
CA ALA A 201 -7.10 12.56 -13.88
C ALA A 201 -6.30 12.46 -12.58
N HIS A 202 -6.45 11.35 -11.84
CA HIS A 202 -5.74 11.09 -10.60
C HIS A 202 -4.22 11.11 -10.80
N VAL A 203 -3.69 10.40 -11.80
CA VAL A 203 -2.24 10.39 -12.08
C VAL A 203 -1.71 11.78 -12.45
N LYS A 204 -2.50 12.60 -13.17
CA LYS A 204 -2.11 13.99 -13.48
C LYS A 204 -2.03 14.86 -12.23
N GLU A 205 -3.00 14.70 -11.32
CA GLU A 205 -3.02 15.39 -10.03
C GLU A 205 -1.82 14.97 -9.17
N THR A 206 -1.58 13.67 -9.01
CA THR A 206 -0.43 13.13 -8.27
C THR A 206 0.89 13.65 -8.85
N ARG A 207 1.02 13.73 -10.18
CA ARG A 207 2.22 14.30 -10.81
C ARG A 207 2.38 15.80 -10.52
N LEU A 208 1.29 16.56 -10.46
CA LEU A 208 1.35 17.97 -10.08
C LEU A 208 1.82 18.12 -8.62
N ASN A 209 1.31 17.29 -7.73
CA ASN A 209 1.72 17.25 -6.32
C ASN A 209 3.17 16.82 -6.17
N LEU A 210 3.64 15.85 -6.96
CA LEU A 210 5.05 15.45 -7.02
C LEU A 210 5.99 16.61 -7.34
N LEU A 211 5.66 17.42 -8.34
CA LEU A 211 6.49 18.58 -8.71
C LEU A 211 6.54 19.63 -7.59
N ARG A 212 5.43 19.83 -6.88
CA ARG A 212 5.36 20.73 -5.71
C ARG A 212 6.18 20.18 -4.55
N PHE A 213 6.05 18.88 -4.27
CA PHE A 213 6.77 18.19 -3.21
C PHE A 213 8.29 18.18 -3.44
N ILE A 214 8.76 17.89 -4.65
CA ILE A 214 10.19 17.98 -5.04
C ILE A 214 10.70 19.41 -4.81
N LYS A 215 9.95 20.43 -5.26
CA LYS A 215 10.34 21.83 -5.06
C LYS A 215 10.43 22.19 -3.58
N TYR A 216 9.49 21.71 -2.77
CA TYR A 216 9.49 21.91 -1.33
C TYR A 216 10.72 21.25 -0.68
N LYS A 217 10.94 19.96 -0.91
CA LYS A 217 12.08 19.23 -0.35
C LYS A 217 13.43 19.82 -0.76
N LYS A 218 13.61 20.30 -2.01
CA LYS A 218 14.82 21.03 -2.41
C LYS A 218 15.11 22.32 -1.65
N LYS A 219 14.08 22.94 -1.08
CA LYS A 219 14.20 24.21 -0.35
C LYS A 219 14.46 23.98 1.15
N HIS A 220 14.02 22.84 1.68
CA HIS A 220 13.92 22.61 3.12
C HIS A 220 14.79 21.45 3.63
N LEU A 221 15.35 20.61 2.74
CA LEU A 221 16.43 19.65 3.04
C LEU A 221 17.80 20.32 2.87
#